data_AF-A0A7C1ZLY2-F1
#
_entry.id   AF-A0A7C1ZLY2-F1
#
_cell.length_a   1.000
_cell.length_b   1.000
_cell.length_c   1.000
_cell.angle_alpha   90.00
_cell.angle_beta   90.00
_cell.angle_gamma   90.00
#
_symmetry.space_group_name_H-M   'P 1'
#
loop_
_entity.id
_entity.type
_entity.pdbx_description
1 polymer ?
#
loop_
_entity_poly.entity_id
_entity_poly.type
_entity_poly.pdbx_seq_one_letter_code
_entity_poly.pdbx_strand_id
1 'polypeptide(L)'
;MLEGYRLRKVNNNKFVVDTPRGEHYTLTNGDQPKCSCTGFKYRRKCKHLNLLPVEKIRHPRSVVDEAIKKLGPIFDVYSQRWEVVGSYRRGLKDIKDIDVLIRCEPVDFLKIGNELAARDDFESIMGGPDIFRGYVNGVMIDLSRVEKGEWVTYLLYRTGSVANNIKMRAKAKYKGWALNEHGLFDSSGKKFSTPSEKSVYKWLDILYLEPHQR
;
A
#
# COMPACT_ATOMS: atom_id res chain seq x y z
N MET A 1 -1.53 7.09 -17.34
CA MET A 1 -0.74 8.09 -18.08
C MET A 1 -1.68 8.79 -19.05
N LEU A 2 -1.51 10.09 -19.31
CA LEU A 2 -2.26 10.79 -20.35
C LEU A 2 -1.67 10.42 -21.71
N GLU A 3 -2.45 9.78 -22.57
CA GLU A 3 -1.99 9.25 -23.85
C GLU A 3 -1.45 10.36 -24.76
N GLY A 4 -0.23 10.15 -25.30
CA GLY A 4 0.48 11.10 -26.16
C GLY A 4 1.09 12.33 -25.46
N TYR A 5 1.03 12.44 -24.12
CA TYR A 5 1.73 13.49 -23.38
C TYR A 5 3.13 13.01 -22.99
N ARG A 6 4.14 13.87 -23.20
CA ARG A 6 5.52 13.59 -22.78
C ARG A 6 5.97 14.58 -21.73
N LEU A 7 6.48 14.09 -20.61
CA LEU A 7 7.11 14.91 -19.57
C LEU A 7 8.63 14.89 -19.74
N ARG A 8 9.26 16.07 -19.73
CA ARG A 8 10.72 16.25 -19.72
C ARG A 8 11.14 16.97 -18.45
N LYS A 9 12.12 16.41 -17.73
CA LYS A 9 12.73 17.05 -16.55
C LYS A 9 13.73 18.12 -17.04
N VAL A 10 13.57 19.36 -16.57
CA VAL A 10 14.52 20.46 -16.84
C VAL A 10 15.52 20.55 -15.69
N ASN A 11 15.02 20.52 -14.45
CA ASN A 11 15.81 20.40 -13.23
C ASN A 11 14.96 19.73 -12.13
N ASN A 12 15.42 19.71 -10.87
CA ASN A 12 14.70 19.05 -9.78
C ASN A 12 13.29 19.60 -9.54
N ASN A 13 13.08 20.89 -9.74
CA ASN A 13 11.82 21.56 -9.42
C ASN A 13 11.03 21.98 -10.67
N LYS A 14 11.57 21.78 -11.88
CA LYS A 14 10.98 22.29 -13.12
C LYS A 14 10.91 21.20 -14.20
N PHE A 15 9.75 21.10 -14.83
CA PHE A 15 9.43 20.14 -15.87
C PHE A 15 8.76 20.83 -17.06
N VAL A 16 8.79 20.20 -18.22
CA VAL A 16 8.05 20.61 -19.42
C VAL A 16 7.16 19.45 -19.86
N VAL A 17 5.90 19.75 -20.18
CA VAL A 17 4.96 18.82 -20.78
C VAL A 17 4.79 19.19 -22.25
N ASP A 18 5.06 18.23 -23.12
CA ASP A 18 4.74 18.28 -24.55
C ASP A 18 3.40 17.59 -24.76
N THR A 19 2.44 18.27 -25.39
CA THR A 19 1.11 17.71 -25.65
C THR A 19 1.02 17.08 -27.05
N PRO A 20 0.03 16.20 -27.30
CA PRO A 20 -0.23 15.66 -28.64
C PRO A 20 -0.52 16.73 -29.71
N ARG A 21 -0.88 17.95 -29.28
CA ARG A 21 -1.18 19.09 -30.15
C ARG A 21 0.04 19.98 -30.43
N GLY A 22 1.23 19.58 -29.97
CA GLY A 22 2.46 20.36 -30.13
C GLY A 22 2.59 21.56 -29.19
N GLU A 23 1.78 21.61 -28.12
CA GLU A 23 1.88 22.68 -27.12
C GLU A 23 2.91 22.30 -26.03
N HIS A 24 3.56 23.31 -25.46
CA HIS A 24 4.54 23.13 -24.39
C HIS A 24 4.15 23.89 -23.13
N TYR A 25 4.04 23.18 -22.01
CA TYR A 25 3.72 23.78 -20.72
C TYR A 25 4.83 23.53 -19.71
N THR A 26 5.22 24.58 -18.99
CA THR A 26 6.16 24.48 -17.87
C THR A 26 5.40 24.12 -16.60
N LEU A 27 5.94 23.17 -15.84
CA LEU A 27 5.44 22.79 -14.53
C LEU A 27 6.51 23.00 -13.47
N THR A 28 6.08 23.39 -12.26
CA THR A 28 6.93 23.39 -11.06
C THR A 28 6.44 22.35 -10.07
N ASN A 29 7.35 21.56 -9.51
CA ASN A 29 7.07 20.56 -8.47
C ASN A 29 7.27 21.15 -7.05
N GLY A 30 6.83 20.43 -6.01
CA GLY A 30 6.87 20.84 -4.60
C GLY A 30 5.48 20.92 -3.97
N ASP A 31 5.38 21.47 -2.75
CA ASP A 31 4.14 21.51 -1.95
C ASP A 31 2.97 22.23 -2.65
N GLN A 32 3.29 23.21 -3.50
CA GLN A 32 2.32 23.92 -4.33
C GLN A 32 2.69 23.83 -5.80
N PRO A 33 2.38 22.71 -6.47
CA PRO A 33 2.77 22.50 -7.85
C PRO A 33 1.98 23.45 -8.78
N LYS A 34 2.66 24.00 -9.78
CA LYS A 34 2.07 24.97 -10.73
C LYS A 34 2.27 24.52 -12.17
N CYS A 35 1.37 24.93 -13.04
CA CYS A 35 1.45 24.68 -14.48
C CYS A 35 1.21 25.98 -15.24
N SER A 36 1.94 26.22 -16.33
CA SER A 36 1.79 27.41 -17.18
C SER A 36 0.58 27.35 -18.12
N CYS A 37 -0.21 26.27 -18.11
CA CYS A 37 -1.37 26.16 -19.00
C CYS A 37 -2.53 27.07 -18.57
N THR A 38 -3.33 27.49 -19.55
CA THR A 38 -4.55 28.29 -19.32
C THR A 38 -5.49 27.62 -18.31
N GLY A 39 -5.66 26.29 -18.41
CA GLY A 39 -6.48 25.53 -17.48
C GLY A 39 -6.08 25.68 -16.01
N PHE A 40 -4.78 25.75 -15.72
CA PHE A 40 -4.27 25.98 -14.36
C PHE A 40 -4.38 27.45 -13.96
N LYS A 41 -4.15 28.39 -14.88
CA LYS A 41 -4.33 29.84 -14.64
C LYS A 41 -5.72 30.15 -14.10
N TYR A 42 -6.76 29.53 -14.66
CA TYR A 42 -8.15 29.80 -14.27
C TYR A 42 -8.65 28.94 -13.10
N ARG A 43 -8.26 27.65 -13.03
CA ARG A 43 -8.85 26.70 -12.06
C ARG A 43 -7.93 26.31 -10.93
N ARG A 44 -6.66 26.76 -10.95
CA ARG A 44 -5.58 26.30 -10.07
C ARG A 44 -5.39 24.77 -10.05
N LYS A 45 -5.93 24.07 -11.04
CA LYS A 45 -5.85 22.62 -11.24
C LYS A 45 -5.85 22.31 -12.73
N CYS A 46 -5.02 21.36 -13.15
CA CYS A 46 -5.03 20.87 -14.53
C CYS A 46 -4.52 19.43 -14.59
N LYS A 47 -4.84 18.73 -15.69
CA LYS A 47 -4.40 17.36 -15.93
C LYS A 47 -2.87 17.21 -16.03
N HIS A 48 -2.16 18.27 -16.42
CA HIS A 48 -0.70 18.23 -16.56
C HIS A 48 0.02 18.02 -15.23
N LEU A 49 -0.53 18.55 -14.12
CA LEU A 49 0.06 18.34 -12.79
C LEU A 49 0.11 16.86 -12.40
N ASN A 50 -0.81 16.04 -12.90
CA ASN A 50 -0.82 14.59 -12.68
C ASN A 50 0.36 13.87 -13.37
N LEU A 51 1.12 14.57 -14.22
CA LEU A 51 2.34 14.04 -14.84
C LEU A 51 3.57 14.29 -13.97
N LEU A 52 3.53 15.23 -13.01
CA LEU A 52 4.69 15.49 -12.15
C LEU A 52 5.08 14.22 -11.39
N PRO A 53 6.38 13.92 -11.29
CA PRO A 53 6.83 12.84 -10.43
C PRO A 53 6.51 13.24 -8.99
N VAL A 54 5.61 12.50 -8.35
CA VAL A 54 5.48 12.55 -6.91
C VAL A 54 6.73 11.91 -6.35
N GLU A 55 7.59 12.70 -5.69
CA GLU A 55 8.68 12.13 -4.91
C GLU A 55 8.07 11.20 -3.88
N LYS A 56 8.33 9.90 -4.04
CA LYS A 56 7.91 8.90 -3.09
C LYS A 56 8.88 9.02 -1.93
N ILE A 57 8.50 9.78 -0.90
CA ILE A 57 9.25 9.82 0.37
C ILE A 57 9.47 8.38 0.81
N ARG A 58 10.73 8.06 1.12
CA ARG A 58 11.15 6.77 1.67
C ARG A 58 11.81 7.03 3.00
N HIS A 59 11.57 6.13 3.93
CA HIS A 59 12.09 6.17 5.28
C HIS A 59 13.08 5.02 5.45
N PRO A 60 14.26 5.28 6.05
CA PRO A 60 15.15 4.21 6.46
C PRO A 60 14.43 3.22 7.38
N ARG A 61 14.78 1.94 7.27
CA ARG A 61 14.18 0.88 8.08
C ARG A 61 14.23 1.19 9.59
N SER A 62 15.30 1.80 10.09
CA SER A 62 15.43 2.17 11.50
C SER A 62 14.33 3.12 11.99
N VAL A 63 13.89 4.07 11.14
CA VAL A 63 12.78 4.98 11.46
C VAL A 63 11.48 4.20 11.59
N VAL A 64 11.27 3.20 10.73
CA VAL A 64 10.10 2.31 10.79
C VAL A 64 10.17 1.40 12.01
N ASP A 65 11.35 0.85 12.35
CA ASP A 65 11.56 0.02 13.54
C ASP A 65 11.20 0.80 14.83
N GLU A 66 11.62 2.06 14.93
CA GLU A 66 11.27 2.94 16.04
C GLU A 66 9.76 3.22 16.15
N ALA A 67 9.11 3.47 15.01
CA ALA A 67 7.66 3.64 14.96
C ALA A 67 6.95 2.36 15.44
N ILE A 68 7.33 1.19 14.90
CA ILE A 68 6.74 -0.10 15.29
C ILE A 68 6.94 -0.36 16.79
N LYS A 69 8.10 -0.05 17.36
CA LYS A 69 8.35 -0.21 18.80
C LYS A 69 7.39 0.61 19.67
N LYS A 70 7.00 1.81 19.21
CA LYS A 70 6.04 2.67 19.91
C LYS A 70 4.59 2.23 19.71
N LEU A 71 4.25 1.71 18.53
CA LEU A 71 2.88 1.36 18.15
C LEU A 71 2.48 -0.07 18.56
N GLY A 72 3.43 -1.01 18.51
CA GLY A 72 3.22 -2.42 18.84
C GLY A 72 2.48 -2.68 20.15
N PRO A 73 2.86 -2.00 21.27
CA PRO A 73 2.16 -2.17 22.55
C PRO A 73 0.66 -1.86 22.49
N ILE A 74 0.23 -0.92 21.63
CA ILE A 74 -1.21 -0.62 21.43
C ILE A 74 -1.89 -1.81 20.74
N PHE A 75 -1.25 -2.38 19.72
CA PHE A 75 -1.79 -3.54 19.03
C PHE A 75 -1.88 -4.77 19.92
N ASP A 76 -0.89 -4.97 20.80
CA ASP A 76 -0.82 -6.10 21.74
C ASP A 76 -1.98 -6.13 22.74
N VAL A 77 -2.56 -4.97 23.09
CA VAL A 77 -3.74 -4.87 23.96
C VAL A 77 -4.97 -5.52 23.32
N TYR A 78 -5.10 -5.40 22.00
CA TYR A 78 -6.33 -5.71 21.26
C TYR A 78 -6.20 -6.93 20.34
N SER A 79 -4.98 -7.40 20.10
CA SER A 79 -4.74 -8.50 19.17
C SER A 79 -3.54 -9.34 19.59
N GLN A 80 -3.77 -10.65 19.68
CA GLN A 80 -2.70 -11.64 19.85
C GLN A 80 -1.93 -11.94 18.55
N ARG A 81 -2.32 -11.33 17.42
CA ARG A 81 -1.69 -11.60 16.12
C ARG A 81 -1.76 -10.38 15.22
N TRP A 82 -0.64 -9.68 15.15
CA TRP A 82 -0.40 -8.63 14.18
C TRP A 82 0.97 -8.80 13.52
N GLU A 83 1.17 -8.23 12.33
CA GLU A 83 2.44 -8.32 11.62
C GLU A 83 2.63 -7.12 10.70
N VAL A 84 3.84 -6.56 10.68
CA VAL A 84 4.21 -5.52 9.71
C VAL A 84 4.58 -6.22 8.40
N VAL A 85 3.88 -5.87 7.33
CA VAL A 85 3.92 -6.56 6.03
C VAL A 85 4.59 -5.68 4.97
N GLY A 86 4.16 -5.78 3.71
CA GLY A 86 4.65 -4.93 2.64
C GLY A 86 6.16 -5.02 2.41
N SER A 87 6.75 -3.88 2.06
CA SER A 87 8.20 -3.79 1.81
C SER A 87 9.05 -4.07 3.04
N TYR A 88 8.52 -3.82 4.24
CA TYR A 88 9.19 -4.10 5.50
C TYR A 88 9.44 -5.61 5.69
N ARG A 89 8.41 -6.43 5.46
CA ARG A 89 8.52 -7.90 5.56
C ARG A 89 9.38 -8.53 4.48
N ARG A 90 9.54 -7.88 3.33
CA ARG A 90 10.47 -8.30 2.27
C ARG A 90 11.93 -7.90 2.55
N GLY A 91 12.20 -7.20 3.66
CA GLY A 91 13.56 -6.85 4.08
C GLY A 91 14.16 -5.65 3.32
N LEU A 92 13.35 -4.78 2.71
CA LEU A 92 13.88 -3.59 2.06
C LEU A 92 14.47 -2.61 3.09
N LYS A 93 15.51 -1.88 2.66
CA LYS A 93 16.18 -0.85 3.48
C LYS A 93 15.38 0.46 3.54
N ASP A 94 14.68 0.78 2.46
CA ASP A 94 13.92 2.02 2.27
C ASP A 94 12.43 1.72 2.10
N ILE A 95 11.63 2.17 3.08
CA ILE A 95 10.21 1.84 3.22
C ILE A 95 9.37 3.07 2.87
N LYS A 96 8.29 2.90 2.11
CA LYS A 96 7.39 4.02 1.77
C LYS A 96 6.38 4.28 2.88
N ASP A 97 5.75 3.22 3.33
CA ASP A 97 4.64 3.18 4.27
C ASP A 97 4.76 1.94 5.16
N ILE A 98 4.22 2.05 6.37
CA ILE A 98 4.14 0.96 7.34
C ILE A 98 2.80 0.25 7.10
N ASP A 99 2.82 -0.88 6.42
CA ASP A 99 1.65 -1.76 6.30
C ASP A 99 1.59 -2.69 7.51
N VAL A 100 0.47 -2.72 8.23
CA VAL A 100 0.27 -3.64 9.37
C VAL A 100 -1.03 -4.41 9.21
N LEU A 101 -0.96 -5.72 9.41
CA LEU A 101 -2.13 -6.58 9.57
C LEU A 101 -2.42 -6.80 11.03
N ILE A 102 -3.68 -6.69 11.43
CA ILE A 102 -4.12 -6.91 12.82
C ILE A 102 -5.31 -7.85 12.81
N ARG A 103 -5.19 -9.00 13.48
CA ARG A 103 -6.32 -9.94 13.62
C ARG A 103 -7.07 -9.64 14.91
N CYS A 104 -8.21 -8.99 14.80
CA CYS A 104 -9.08 -8.68 15.93
C CYS A 104 -10.52 -8.52 15.46
N GLU A 105 -11.44 -8.40 16.43
CA GLU A 105 -12.82 -8.04 16.14
C GLU A 105 -12.92 -6.59 15.67
N PRO A 106 -13.95 -6.22 14.88
CA PRO A 106 -14.14 -4.85 14.40
C PRO A 106 -14.15 -3.79 15.51
N VAL A 107 -14.76 -4.12 16.65
CA VAL A 107 -14.84 -3.21 17.81
C VAL A 107 -13.47 -2.89 18.39
N ASP A 108 -12.56 -3.86 18.44
CA ASP A 108 -11.21 -3.67 18.96
C ASP A 108 -10.32 -2.95 17.95
N PHE A 109 -10.54 -3.18 16.65
CA PHE A 109 -9.87 -2.42 15.60
C PHE A 109 -10.21 -0.92 15.65
N LEU A 110 -11.48 -0.59 15.92
CA LEU A 110 -11.89 0.81 16.13
C LEU A 110 -11.22 1.43 17.37
N LYS A 111 -11.05 0.67 18.46
CA LYS A 111 -10.32 1.14 19.66
C LYS A 111 -8.86 1.43 19.35
N ILE A 112 -8.17 0.54 18.61
CA ILE A 112 -6.81 0.78 18.13
C ILE A 112 -6.75 2.11 17.36
N GLY A 113 -7.65 2.31 16.40
CA GLY A 113 -7.70 3.55 15.61
C GLY A 113 -7.90 4.79 16.47
N ASN A 114 -8.78 4.73 17.46
CA ASN A 114 -9.04 5.84 18.38
C ASN A 114 -7.83 6.15 19.28
N GLU A 115 -7.14 5.13 19.81
CA GLU A 115 -5.93 5.33 20.60
C GLU A 115 -4.80 5.94 19.79
N LEU A 116 -4.64 5.51 18.54
CA LEU A 116 -3.66 6.13 17.63
C LEU A 116 -4.00 7.59 17.34
N ALA A 117 -5.26 7.88 17.01
CA ALA A 117 -5.72 9.23 16.71
C ALA A 117 -5.61 10.20 17.90
N ALA A 118 -5.54 9.70 19.13
CA ALA A 118 -5.39 10.50 20.34
C ALA A 118 -3.92 10.87 20.67
N ARG A 119 -2.95 10.36 19.92
CA ARG A 119 -1.52 10.64 20.15
C ARG A 119 -1.10 11.96 19.50
N ASP A 120 -0.25 12.71 20.17
CA ASP A 120 0.31 13.97 19.65
C ASP A 120 1.19 13.77 18.40
N ASP A 121 1.77 12.58 18.23
CA ASP A 121 2.64 12.24 17.10
C ASP A 121 1.91 11.57 15.92
N PHE A 122 0.57 11.62 15.92
CA PHE A 122 -0.26 10.96 14.92
C PHE A 122 -1.24 11.90 14.22
N GLU A 123 -1.28 11.82 12.88
CA GLU A 123 -2.22 12.54 12.04
C GLU A 123 -3.17 11.56 11.35
N SER A 124 -4.44 11.55 11.75
CA SER A 124 -5.44 10.65 11.15
C SER A 124 -5.91 11.14 9.78
N ILE A 125 -6.00 10.23 8.81
CA ILE A 125 -6.53 10.49 7.47
C ILE A 125 -7.92 9.85 7.32
N MET A 126 -8.02 8.59 7.75
CA MET A 126 -9.22 7.78 7.57
C MET A 126 -9.25 6.67 8.63
N GLY A 127 -10.42 6.40 9.18
CA GLY A 127 -10.63 5.29 10.10
C GLY A 127 -11.98 4.62 9.87
N GLY A 128 -12.00 3.30 10.02
CA GLY A 128 -13.18 2.47 9.92
C GLY A 128 -12.94 1.09 10.55
N PRO A 129 -13.94 0.20 10.52
CA PRO A 129 -13.87 -1.10 11.19
C PRO A 129 -12.86 -2.06 10.56
N ASP A 130 -12.40 -1.82 9.33
CA ASP A 130 -11.49 -2.72 8.61
C ASP A 130 -10.17 -2.08 8.19
N ILE A 131 -10.14 -0.76 8.04
CA ILE A 131 -8.98 -0.02 7.55
C ILE A 131 -8.81 1.25 8.39
N PHE A 132 -7.58 1.54 8.77
CA PHE A 132 -7.21 2.78 9.42
C PHE A 132 -5.90 3.30 8.83
N ARG A 133 -5.86 4.59 8.49
CA ARG A 133 -4.72 5.25 7.83
C ARG A 133 -4.42 6.58 8.48
N GLY A 134 -3.14 6.87 8.59
CA GLY A 134 -2.63 8.13 9.10
C GLY A 134 -1.15 8.31 8.85
N TYR A 135 -0.57 9.31 9.49
CA TYR A 135 0.87 9.49 9.57
C TYR A 135 1.32 9.42 11.02
N VAL A 136 2.39 8.69 11.30
CA VAL A 136 3.09 8.69 12.59
C VAL A 136 4.44 9.33 12.39
N ASN A 137 4.70 10.49 13.02
CA ASN A 137 5.92 11.28 12.80
C ASN A 137 6.27 11.46 11.30
N GLY A 138 5.28 11.75 10.46
CA GLY A 138 5.44 11.93 9.01
C GLY A 138 5.59 10.64 8.18
N VAL A 139 5.59 9.46 8.81
CA VAL A 139 5.59 8.15 8.11
C VAL A 139 4.16 7.67 7.92
N MET A 140 3.75 7.40 6.68
CA MET A 140 2.42 6.86 6.40
C MET A 140 2.25 5.46 7.02
N ILE A 141 1.13 5.23 7.68
CA ILE A 141 0.74 3.90 8.19
C ILE A 141 -0.61 3.48 7.58
N ASP A 142 -0.68 2.21 7.19
CA ASP A 142 -1.90 1.55 6.70
C ASP A 142 -2.15 0.29 7.53
N LEU A 143 -3.14 0.37 8.41
CA LEU A 143 -3.60 -0.75 9.20
C LEU A 143 -4.76 -1.44 8.48
N SER A 144 -4.74 -2.76 8.47
CA SER A 144 -5.87 -3.56 7.98
C SER A 144 -6.25 -4.64 8.97
N ARG A 145 -7.53 -4.65 9.32
CA ARG A 145 -8.13 -5.71 10.12
C ARG A 145 -8.20 -6.98 9.29
N VAL A 146 -7.93 -8.12 9.92
CA VAL A 146 -7.99 -9.42 9.27
C VAL A 146 -8.91 -10.35 10.04
N GLU A 147 -9.86 -10.95 9.33
CA GLU A 147 -10.79 -11.91 9.92
C GLU A 147 -10.14 -13.26 10.23
N LYS A 148 -10.80 -14.00 11.14
CA LYS A 148 -10.40 -15.37 11.46
C LYS A 148 -10.49 -16.24 10.21
N GLY A 149 -9.38 -16.86 9.83
CA GLY A 149 -9.31 -17.72 8.65
C GLY A 149 -8.93 -17.01 7.35
N GLU A 150 -8.62 -15.71 7.39
CA GLU A 150 -8.12 -14.95 6.23
C GLU A 150 -6.64 -14.59 6.33
N TRP A 151 -6.03 -14.82 7.51
CA TRP A 151 -4.67 -14.39 7.82
C TRP A 151 -3.64 -14.68 6.73
N VAL A 152 -3.60 -15.92 6.23
CA VAL A 152 -2.55 -16.36 5.31
C VAL A 152 -2.66 -15.70 3.94
N THR A 153 -3.87 -15.58 3.40
CA THR A 153 -4.09 -14.94 2.09
C THR A 153 -3.91 -13.44 2.18
N TYR A 154 -4.32 -12.82 3.29
CA TYR A 154 -4.12 -11.40 3.54
C TYR A 154 -2.63 -11.08 3.73
N LEU A 155 -1.91 -11.94 4.46
CA LEU A 155 -0.46 -11.86 4.63
C LEU A 155 0.25 -11.92 3.28
N LEU A 156 -0.10 -12.87 2.40
CA LEU A 156 0.47 -12.94 1.05
C LEU A 156 0.16 -11.67 0.24
N TYR A 157 -1.11 -11.27 0.23
CA TYR A 157 -1.57 -10.12 -0.53
C TYR A 157 -0.84 -8.84 -0.11
N ARG A 158 -0.73 -8.57 1.19
CA ARG A 158 -0.09 -7.35 1.71
C ARG A 158 1.42 -7.46 1.83
N THR A 159 2.01 -8.66 1.88
CA THR A 159 3.47 -8.81 1.72
C THR A 159 3.88 -8.48 0.29
N GLY A 160 3.08 -8.86 -0.71
CA GLY A 160 3.46 -8.74 -2.11
C GLY A 160 4.67 -9.61 -2.47
N SER A 161 5.51 -9.22 -3.44
CA SER A 161 5.41 -8.00 -4.25
C SER A 161 4.17 -7.99 -5.17
N VAL A 162 3.94 -6.85 -5.83
CA VAL A 162 2.90 -6.73 -6.86
C VAL A 162 3.07 -7.80 -7.94
N ALA A 163 4.30 -8.08 -8.36
CA ALA A 163 4.59 -9.11 -9.36
C ALA A 163 4.24 -10.52 -8.84
N ASN A 164 4.58 -10.83 -7.59
CA ASN A 164 4.23 -12.09 -6.97
C ASN A 164 2.70 -12.27 -6.87
N ASN A 165 1.97 -11.22 -6.45
CA ASN A 165 0.51 -11.23 -6.39
C ASN A 165 -0.14 -11.42 -7.77
N ILE A 166 0.41 -10.79 -8.82
CA ILE A 166 -0.06 -10.99 -10.19
C ILE A 166 0.16 -12.44 -10.62
N LYS A 167 1.36 -13.00 -10.38
CA LYS A 167 1.68 -14.39 -10.72
C LYS A 167 0.76 -15.38 -10.02
N MET A 168 0.56 -15.25 -8.71
CA MET A 168 -0.33 -16.13 -7.94
C MET A 168 -1.77 -16.07 -8.45
N ARG A 169 -2.30 -14.85 -8.66
CA ARG A 169 -3.68 -14.68 -9.17
C ARG A 169 -3.85 -15.19 -10.60
N ALA A 170 -2.86 -15.00 -11.46
CA ALA A 170 -2.86 -15.56 -12.82
C ALA A 170 -2.92 -17.09 -12.79
N LYS A 171 -2.17 -17.73 -11.88
CA LYS A 171 -2.21 -19.19 -11.69
C LYS A 171 -3.54 -19.69 -11.14
N ALA A 172 -4.12 -18.98 -10.18
CA ALA A 172 -5.47 -19.29 -9.69
C ALA A 172 -6.49 -19.23 -10.84
N LYS A 173 -6.47 -18.12 -11.60
CA LYS A 173 -7.37 -17.92 -12.74
C LYS A 173 -7.23 -19.00 -13.81
N TYR A 174 -6.00 -19.44 -14.11
CA TYR A 174 -5.75 -20.54 -15.05
C TYR A 174 -6.41 -21.86 -14.62
N LYS A 175 -6.52 -22.10 -13.30
CA LYS A 175 -7.20 -23.26 -12.72
C LYS A 175 -8.73 -23.07 -12.58
N GLY A 176 -9.29 -21.94 -13.03
CA GLY A 176 -10.70 -21.61 -12.81
C GLY A 176 -11.01 -21.18 -11.37
N TRP A 177 -9.99 -20.78 -10.60
CA TRP A 177 -10.09 -20.39 -9.19
C TRP A 177 -9.93 -18.88 -9.03
N ALA A 178 -10.38 -18.36 -7.88
CA ALA A 178 -10.18 -16.97 -7.49
C ALA A 178 -9.25 -16.89 -6.29
N LEU A 179 -8.22 -16.04 -6.36
CA LEU A 179 -7.36 -15.70 -5.22
C LEU A 179 -7.45 -14.21 -4.94
N ASN A 180 -7.78 -13.87 -3.70
CA ASN A 180 -7.79 -12.50 -3.16
C ASN A 180 -7.24 -12.50 -1.73
N GLU A 181 -7.29 -11.36 -1.06
CA GLU A 181 -6.87 -11.18 0.34
C GLU A 181 -7.69 -12.03 1.32
N HIS A 182 -8.96 -12.27 1.02
CA HIS A 182 -9.90 -13.01 1.87
C HIS A 182 -9.74 -14.54 1.73
N GLY A 183 -9.21 -15.02 0.61
CA GLY A 183 -9.03 -16.46 0.42
C GLY A 183 -8.62 -16.90 -0.98
N LEU A 184 -8.43 -18.21 -1.11
CA LEU A 184 -8.40 -18.93 -2.37
C LEU A 184 -9.73 -19.69 -2.49
N PHE A 185 -10.41 -19.59 -3.63
CA PHE A 185 -11.73 -20.14 -3.86
C PHE A 185 -11.77 -20.93 -5.16
N ASP A 186 -12.48 -22.06 -5.19
CA ASP A 186 -12.70 -22.82 -6.41
C ASP A 186 -13.79 -22.17 -7.30
N SER A 187 -14.08 -22.80 -8.44
CA SER A 187 -15.08 -22.32 -9.39
C SER A 187 -16.52 -22.30 -8.85
N SER A 188 -16.80 -23.05 -7.77
CA SER A 188 -18.08 -23.05 -7.08
C SER A 188 -18.18 -21.99 -5.98
N GLY A 189 -17.09 -21.28 -5.70
CA GLY A 189 -16.99 -20.32 -4.61
C GLY A 189 -16.60 -20.95 -3.26
N LYS A 190 -16.24 -22.24 -3.22
CA LYS A 190 -15.80 -22.89 -1.98
C LYS A 190 -14.37 -22.46 -1.66
N LYS A 191 -14.16 -21.99 -0.42
CA LYS A 191 -12.85 -21.56 0.09
C LYS A 191 -11.95 -22.76 0.37
N PHE A 192 -10.73 -22.74 -0.17
CA PHE A 192 -9.69 -23.73 0.13
C PHE A 192 -9.11 -23.52 1.54
N SER A 193 -8.65 -24.61 2.16
CA SER A 193 -7.89 -24.53 3.39
C SER A 193 -6.48 -23.99 3.12
N THR A 194 -6.11 -22.91 3.80
CA THR A 194 -4.83 -22.19 3.65
C THR A 194 -4.11 -22.02 4.99
N PRO A 195 -3.69 -23.10 5.67
CA PRO A 195 -3.05 -23.01 6.99
C PRO A 195 -1.68 -22.33 6.97
N SER A 196 -1.02 -22.21 5.82
CA SER A 196 0.28 -21.55 5.69
C SER A 196 0.47 -20.91 4.31
N GLU A 197 1.40 -19.98 4.18
CA GLU A 197 1.73 -19.39 2.87
C GLU A 197 2.10 -20.49 1.86
N LYS A 198 2.92 -21.47 2.28
CA LYS A 198 3.31 -22.63 1.46
C LYS A 198 2.12 -23.42 0.95
N SER A 199 1.03 -23.53 1.72
CA SER A 199 -0.16 -24.26 1.25
C SER A 199 -0.86 -23.54 0.10
N VAL A 200 -0.85 -22.20 0.07
CA VAL A 200 -1.39 -21.42 -1.06
C VAL A 200 -0.57 -21.67 -2.33
N TYR A 201 0.76 -21.60 -2.23
CA TYR A 201 1.64 -21.91 -3.37
C TYR A 201 1.47 -23.34 -3.86
N LYS A 202 1.28 -24.31 -2.94
CA LYS A 202 1.01 -25.71 -3.27
C LYS A 202 -0.30 -25.86 -4.05
N TRP A 203 -1.39 -25.23 -3.62
CA TRP A 203 -2.66 -25.24 -4.37
C TRP A 203 -2.46 -24.69 -5.79
N LEU A 204 -1.70 -23.62 -5.92
CA LEU A 204 -1.43 -22.94 -7.19
C LEU A 204 -0.40 -23.64 -8.08
N ASP A 205 0.24 -24.72 -7.60
CA ASP A 205 1.27 -25.48 -8.29
C ASP A 205 2.44 -24.59 -8.76
N ILE A 206 2.98 -23.82 -7.82
CA ILE A 206 4.14 -22.95 -8.02
C ILE A 206 5.13 -23.07 -6.86
N LEU A 207 6.41 -22.85 -7.15
CA LEU A 207 7.46 -22.83 -6.13
C LEU A 207 7.19 -21.71 -5.11
N TYR A 208 7.24 -22.06 -3.84
CA TYR A 208 7.15 -21.10 -2.74
C TYR A 208 8.36 -20.16 -2.73
N LEU A 209 8.08 -18.86 -2.59
CA LEU A 209 9.09 -17.82 -2.43
C LEU A 209 9.03 -17.28 -1.00
N GLU A 210 10.18 -17.26 -0.33
CA GLU A 210 10.32 -16.54 0.94
C GLU A 210 10.05 -15.04 0.72
N PRO A 211 9.60 -14.28 1.74
CA PRO A 211 9.25 -12.87 1.58
C PRO A 211 10.34 -12.02 0.88
N HIS A 212 11.62 -12.24 1.20
CA HIS A 212 12.75 -11.52 0.61
C HIS A 212 13.06 -11.90 -0.86
N GLN A 213 12.42 -12.94 -1.40
CA GLN A 213 12.57 -13.40 -2.78
C GLN A 213 11.43 -12.92 -3.70
N ARG A 214 10.44 -12.19 -3.17
CA ARG A 214 9.20 -11.81 -3.87
C ARG A 214 9.24 -10.45 -4.54
#